data_AF-A0A7S2WGM2-F1
#
_entry.id   AF-A0A7S2WGM2-F1
#
_cell.length_a   1.000
_cell.length_b   1.000
_cell.length_c   1.000
_cell.angle_alpha   90.00
_cell.angle_beta   90.00
_cell.angle_gamma   90.00
#
_symmetry.space_group_name_H-M   'P 1'
#
loop_
_entity.id
_entity.type
_entity.pdbx_description
1 polymer ?
#
loop_
_entity_poly.entity_id
_entity_poly.type
_entity_poly.pdbx_seq_one_letter_code
_entity_poly.pdbx_strand_id
1 'polypeptide(L)'
;ALLRPEARGSGMRFGWALDMVGDFAVVGAPGEDSERGAVYVFTRSPEGAWARIQRLTGTVYSYSPGDEFGSAVSLSEDGADLVVGAPGLNGRRGCAYTFRKSKYSNSFQID
;
A
#
# COMPACT_ATOMS: atom_id res chain seq x y z
N ALA A 1 9.03 16.16 -6.09
CA ALA A 1 9.27 15.72 -4.69
C ALA A 1 9.60 14.23 -4.68
N LEU A 2 10.40 13.75 -3.74
CA LEU A 2 10.73 12.33 -3.61
C LEU A 2 9.87 11.71 -2.51
N LEU A 3 9.05 10.71 -2.85
CA LEU A 3 8.30 9.91 -1.87
C LEU A 3 9.25 8.88 -1.26
N ARG A 4 9.29 8.78 0.07
CA ARG A 4 10.14 7.84 0.79
C ARG A 4 9.31 7.12 1.87
N PRO A 5 9.58 5.85 2.16
CA PRO A 5 9.11 5.23 3.40
C PRO A 5 9.83 5.89 4.58
N GLU A 6 9.15 6.05 5.72
CA GLU A 6 9.78 6.55 6.95
C GLU A 6 10.79 5.54 7.53
N ALA A 7 10.56 4.25 7.29
CA ALA A 7 11.43 3.18 7.74
C ALA A 7 12.68 3.05 6.84
N ARG A 8 13.86 2.98 7.47
CA ARG A 8 15.18 2.93 6.80
C ARG A 8 15.70 1.50 6.60
N GLY A 9 14.83 0.52 6.41
CA GLY A 9 15.24 -0.86 6.19
C GLY A 9 15.74 -1.06 4.77
N SER A 10 16.93 -1.65 4.62
CA SER A 10 17.37 -2.16 3.32
C SER A 10 16.46 -3.30 2.86
N GLY A 11 16.21 -3.42 1.56
CA GLY A 11 15.42 -4.53 1.02
C GLY A 11 13.90 -4.37 1.05
N MET A 12 13.35 -3.23 1.49
CA MET A 12 11.89 -3.00 1.57
C MET A 12 11.18 -3.01 0.20
N ARG A 13 11.92 -2.85 -0.89
CA ARG A 13 11.37 -2.77 -2.26
C ARG A 13 10.29 -1.69 -2.39
N PHE A 14 10.40 -0.57 -1.67
CA PHE A 14 9.46 0.54 -1.83
C PHE A 14 9.52 1.08 -3.27
N GLY A 15 8.36 1.31 -3.88
CA GLY A 15 8.25 1.69 -5.28
C GLY A 15 8.14 0.51 -6.25
N TRP A 16 8.04 -0.72 -5.73
CA TRP A 16 7.89 -1.94 -6.54
C TRP A 16 6.60 -1.93 -7.37
N ALA A 17 5.51 -1.49 -6.77
CA ALA A 17 4.22 -1.28 -7.42
C ALA A 17 3.72 0.12 -7.05
N LEU A 18 3.04 0.79 -7.97
CA LEU A 18 2.43 2.09 -7.72
C LEU A 18 1.20 2.30 -8.59
N ASP A 19 0.27 3.10 -8.08
CA ASP A 19 -0.85 3.64 -8.84
C ASP A 19 -1.23 5.02 -8.27
N MET A 20 -1.89 5.84 -9.06
CA MET A 20 -2.32 7.18 -8.64
C MET A 20 -3.59 7.65 -9.33
N VAL A 21 -4.39 8.41 -8.59
CA VAL A 21 -5.58 9.11 -9.09
C VAL A 21 -5.67 10.49 -8.47
N GLY A 22 -5.66 11.53 -9.30
CA GLY A 22 -5.65 12.92 -8.85
C GLY A 22 -4.50 13.21 -7.88
N ASP A 23 -4.85 13.59 -6.65
CA ASP A 23 -3.91 13.91 -5.57
C ASP A 23 -3.59 12.73 -4.65
N PHE A 24 -4.00 11.51 -5.01
CA PHE A 24 -3.69 10.29 -4.26
C PHE A 24 -2.68 9.43 -5.00
N ALA A 25 -1.70 8.91 -4.27
CA ALA A 25 -0.78 7.89 -4.78
C ALA A 25 -0.65 6.76 -3.76
N VAL A 26 -0.62 5.53 -4.26
CA VAL A 26 -0.33 4.34 -3.46
C VAL A 26 0.96 3.71 -3.94
N VAL A 27 1.80 3.29 -3.00
CA VAL A 27 3.12 2.71 -3.31
C VAL A 27 3.34 1.44 -2.51
N GLY A 28 3.55 0.34 -3.20
CA GLY A 28 3.88 -0.96 -2.65
C GLY A 28 5.33 -1.08 -2.19
N ALA A 29 5.53 -1.81 -1.10
CA ALA A 29 6.81 -2.17 -0.50
C ALA A 29 6.78 -3.64 -0.03
N PRO A 30 6.70 -4.62 -0.95
CA PRO A 30 6.50 -6.03 -0.60
C PRO A 30 7.71 -6.68 0.09
N GLY A 31 8.85 -6.00 0.17
CA GLY A 31 10.01 -6.47 0.93
C GLY A 31 10.03 -6.00 2.38
N GLU A 32 9.07 -5.17 2.79
CA GLU A 32 9.02 -4.64 4.15
C GLU A 32 8.75 -5.73 5.19
N ASP A 33 9.38 -5.57 6.36
CA ASP A 33 9.17 -6.41 7.54
C ASP A 33 9.30 -7.93 7.23
N SER A 34 10.49 -8.36 6.79
CA SER A 34 10.74 -9.76 6.39
C SER A 34 9.76 -10.25 5.30
N GLU A 35 9.56 -9.41 4.28
CA GLU A 35 8.66 -9.69 3.15
C GLU A 35 7.19 -9.89 3.54
N ARG A 36 6.75 -9.44 4.71
CA ARG A 36 5.31 -9.32 5.01
C ARG A 36 4.66 -8.29 4.11
N GLY A 37 5.41 -7.24 3.78
CA GLY A 37 5.04 -6.22 2.84
C GLY A 37 4.16 -5.11 3.43
N ALA A 38 4.12 -3.98 2.73
CA ALA A 38 3.31 -2.81 3.08
C ALA A 38 2.86 -2.06 1.83
N VAL A 39 1.82 -1.24 1.97
CA VAL A 39 1.42 -0.22 1.00
C VAL A 39 1.37 1.13 1.70
N TYR A 40 1.91 2.15 1.04
CA TYR A 40 1.98 3.50 1.54
C TYR A 40 1.03 4.39 0.75
N VAL A 41 0.19 5.13 1.47
CA VAL A 41 -0.76 6.08 0.86
C VAL A 41 -0.23 7.49 1.05
N PHE A 42 -0.17 8.24 -0.06
CA PHE A 42 0.27 9.62 -0.10
C PHE A 42 -0.83 10.53 -0.64
N THR A 43 -0.87 11.76 -0.13
CA THR A 43 -1.68 12.84 -0.69
C THR A 43 -0.84 14.04 -1.06
N ARG A 44 -1.22 14.72 -2.14
CA ARG A 44 -0.64 15.99 -2.56
C ARG A 44 -1.43 17.16 -1.97
N SER A 45 -0.75 18.10 -1.34
CA SER A 45 -1.35 19.36 -0.87
C SER A 45 -1.63 20.31 -2.05
N PRO A 46 -2.46 21.36 -1.84
CA PRO A 46 -2.71 22.37 -2.88
C PRO A 46 -1.43 23.06 -3.39
N GLU A 47 -0.40 23.15 -2.55
CA GLU A 47 0.92 23.71 -2.89
C GLU A 47 1.83 22.71 -3.62
N GLY A 48 1.34 21.50 -3.90
CA GLY A 48 2.05 20.46 -4.64
C GLY A 48 2.95 19.57 -3.78
N ALA A 49 2.91 19.71 -2.46
CA ALA A 49 3.73 18.91 -1.54
C ALA A 49 3.08 17.55 -1.27
N TRP A 50 3.83 16.46 -1.42
CA TRP A 50 3.34 15.13 -1.10
C TRP A 50 3.63 14.75 0.35
N ALA A 51 2.64 14.22 1.04
CA ALA A 51 2.75 13.71 2.40
C ALA A 51 2.20 12.29 2.48
N ARG A 52 2.89 11.42 3.23
CA ARG A 52 2.36 10.10 3.59
C ARG A 52 1.25 10.30 4.60
N ILE A 53 0.08 9.73 4.33
CA ILE A 53 -1.07 9.80 5.24
C ILE A 53 -1.40 8.47 5.89
N GLN A 54 -0.93 7.36 5.31
CA GLN A 54 -1.22 6.03 5.83
C GLN A 54 -0.16 5.01 5.42
N ARG A 55 -0.01 3.98 6.25
CA ARG A 55 0.68 2.73 5.92
C ARG A 55 -0.31 1.58 6.16
N LEU A 56 -0.55 0.80 5.13
CA LEU A 56 -1.41 -0.38 5.14
C LEU A 56 -0.52 -1.63 5.20
N THR A 57 -0.95 -2.63 5.95
CA THR A 57 -0.26 -3.91 6.10
C THR A 57 -1.23 -5.07 5.86
N GLY A 58 -0.74 -6.17 5.30
CA GLY A 58 -1.52 -7.41 5.11
C GLY A 58 -1.80 -8.19 6.41
N THR A 59 -1.32 -7.67 7.54
CA THR A 59 -1.27 -8.35 8.85
C THR A 59 -2.63 -8.67 9.46
N VAL A 60 -3.72 -8.16 8.87
CA VAL A 60 -5.09 -8.41 9.33
C VAL A 60 -5.45 -9.89 9.22
N TYR A 61 -4.89 -10.63 8.25
CA TYR A 61 -5.21 -12.05 8.02
C TYR A 61 -4.04 -13.01 8.24
N SER A 62 -2.79 -12.54 8.23
CA SER A 62 -1.61 -13.37 8.45
C SER A 62 -0.46 -12.54 8.98
N TYR A 63 0.28 -13.11 9.93
CA TYR A 63 1.51 -12.53 10.45
C TYR A 63 2.72 -13.38 10.04
N SER A 64 2.76 -13.85 8.79
CA SER A 64 3.82 -14.71 8.28
C SER A 64 4.82 -13.93 7.43
N PRO A 65 6.14 -14.15 7.60
CA PRO A 65 7.13 -13.66 6.65
C PRO A 65 6.86 -14.17 5.23
N GLY A 66 7.15 -13.36 4.21
CA GLY A 66 6.97 -13.76 2.81
C GLY A 66 5.55 -13.66 2.27
N ASP A 67 4.64 -12.93 2.93
CA ASP A 67 3.28 -12.70 2.41
C ASP A 67 3.26 -11.78 1.17
N GLU A 68 4.30 -10.95 1.01
CA GLU A 68 4.54 -10.06 -0.12
C GLU A 68 3.38 -9.08 -0.38
N PHE A 69 2.69 -8.62 0.68
CA PHE A 69 1.63 -7.62 0.57
C PHE A 69 2.13 -6.32 -0.07
N GLY A 70 1.39 -5.79 -1.05
CA GLY A 70 1.83 -4.62 -1.82
C GLY A 70 2.67 -4.97 -3.05
N SER A 71 2.71 -6.25 -3.46
CA SER A 71 3.37 -6.65 -4.72
C SER A 71 2.63 -6.17 -5.96
N ALA A 72 1.34 -5.89 -5.84
CA ALA A 72 0.52 -5.24 -6.85
C ALA A 72 -0.48 -4.31 -6.14
N VAL A 73 -0.79 -3.17 -6.76
CA VAL A 73 -1.77 -2.20 -6.26
C VAL A 73 -2.60 -1.68 -7.43
N SER A 74 -3.87 -1.36 -7.19
CA SER A 74 -4.73 -0.68 -8.16
C SER A 74 -5.79 0.15 -7.44
N LEU A 75 -6.00 1.37 -7.90
CA LEU A 75 -7.06 2.27 -7.45
C LEU A 75 -8.21 2.29 -8.47
N SER A 76 -9.44 2.45 -7.98
CA SER A 76 -10.57 2.79 -8.83
C SER A 76 -10.42 4.21 -9.41
N GLU A 77 -11.13 4.50 -10.50
CA GLU A 77 -11.09 5.81 -11.18
C GLU A 77 -11.51 6.98 -10.28
N ASP A 78 -12.34 6.73 -9.26
CA ASP A 78 -12.75 7.71 -8.25
C ASP A 78 -11.85 7.71 -7.01
N GLY A 79 -10.88 6.79 -6.92
CA GLY A 79 -9.97 6.62 -5.79
C GLY A 79 -10.65 6.15 -4.51
N ALA A 80 -11.88 5.61 -4.59
CA ALA A 80 -12.62 5.11 -3.44
C ALA A 80 -12.24 3.68 -3.06
N ASP A 81 -11.86 2.85 -4.03
CA ASP A 81 -11.49 1.45 -3.82
C ASP A 81 -10.01 1.24 -4.16
N LEU A 82 -9.33 0.46 -3.33
CA LEU A 82 -7.94 0.05 -3.51
C LEU A 82 -7.86 -1.48 -3.41
N VAL A 83 -7.26 -2.11 -4.42
CA VAL A 83 -6.93 -3.54 -4.41
C VAL A 83 -5.43 -3.71 -4.20
N VAL A 84 -5.05 -4.61 -3.29
CA VAL A 84 -3.64 -4.91 -2.99
C VAL A 84 -3.39 -6.42 -3.09
N GLY A 85 -2.41 -6.81 -3.90
CA GLY A 85 -1.97 -8.20 -4.03
C GLY A 85 -0.97 -8.62 -2.95
N ALA A 86 -1.11 -9.85 -2.48
CA ALA A 86 -0.19 -10.54 -1.56
C ALA A 86 0.04 -11.98 -2.08
N PRO A 87 0.87 -12.16 -3.12
CA PRO A 87 1.02 -13.45 -3.81
C PRO A 87 1.72 -14.52 -2.95
N GLY A 88 2.52 -14.10 -1.96
CA GLY A 88 3.22 -15.03 -1.07
C GLY A 88 2.34 -15.66 0.01
N LEU A 89 1.17 -15.06 0.29
CA LEU A 89 0.25 -15.50 1.33
C LEU A 89 -0.23 -16.95 1.15
N ASN A 90 -0.51 -17.63 2.27
CA ASN A 90 -1.06 -19.00 2.33
C ASN A 90 -0.22 -20.03 1.56
N GLY A 91 1.11 -19.93 1.66
CA GLY A 91 2.04 -20.83 0.96
C GLY A 91 2.08 -20.59 -0.53
N ARG A 92 2.13 -19.32 -0.96
CA ARG A 92 2.09 -18.89 -2.37
C ARG A 92 0.82 -19.22 -3.14
N ARG A 93 -0.29 -19.48 -2.45
CA ARG A 93 -1.61 -19.52 -3.10
C ARG A 93 -2.06 -18.11 -3.48
N GLY A 94 -1.58 -17.11 -2.74
CA GLY A 94 -1.84 -15.70 -2.96
C GLY A 94 -3.24 -15.28 -2.53
N CYS A 95 -3.38 -14.01 -2.17
CA CYS A 95 -4.67 -13.35 -1.97
C CYS A 95 -4.61 -11.91 -2.50
N ALA A 96 -5.78 -11.31 -2.66
CA ALA A 96 -5.95 -9.88 -2.85
C ALA A 96 -6.79 -9.31 -1.71
N TYR A 97 -6.43 -8.10 -1.29
CA TYR A 97 -7.09 -7.34 -0.24
C TYR A 97 -7.82 -6.18 -0.89
N THR A 98 -9.07 -5.97 -0.52
CA THR A 98 -9.83 -4.78 -0.90
C THR A 98 -9.86 -3.81 0.27
N PHE A 99 -9.61 -2.54 -0.03
CA PHE A 99 -9.73 -1.45 0.92
C PHE A 99 -10.66 -0.41 0.35
N ARG A 100 -11.48 0.18 1.22
CA ARG A 100 -12.35 1.30 0.90
C ARG A 100 -11.88 2.56 1.61
N LYS A 101 -11.78 3.65 0.86
CA LYS A 101 -11.51 4.98 1.38
C LYS A 101 -12.72 5.48 2.16
N SER A 102 -12.45 6.07 3.33
CA SER A 102 -13.49 6.71 4.14
C SER A 102 -14.16 7.86 3.38
N LYS A 103 -15.47 8.01 3.55
CA LYS A 103 -16.22 9.15 3.01
C LYS A 103 -15.89 10.47 3.72
N TYR A 104 -15.30 10.39 4.91
CA TYR A 104 -15.05 11.52 5.80
C TYR A 104 -13.56 11.85 5.96
N SER A 105 -12.68 10.99 5.45
CA SER A 105 -11.23 11.13 5.59
C SER A 105 -10.50 10.46 4.43
N ASN A 106 -9.24 10.82 4.24
CA ASN A 106 -8.40 10.22 3.20
C ASN A 106 -7.83 8.84 3.55
N SER A 107 -8.31 8.22 4.64
CA SER A 107 -7.85 6.93 5.12
C SER A 107 -8.58 5.77 4.45
N PHE A 108 -7.85 4.74 4.09
CA PHE A 108 -8.34 3.45 3.62
C PHE A 108 -8.57 2.49 4.80
N GLN A 109 -9.65 1.73 4.75
CA GLN A 109 -9.97 0.66 5.70
C GLN A 109 -10.23 -0.63 4.93
N ILE A 110 -9.98 -1.78 5.56
CA ILE A 110 -10.33 -3.07 4.95
C ILE A 110 -11.84 -3.08 4.67
N ASP A 111 -12.24 -3.50 3.47
CA ASP A 111 -13.66 -3.70 3.12
C ASP A 111 -14.19 -5.03 3.69
#